data_AF-A0A7X3LJH1-F1
#
_entry.id   AF-A0A7X3LJH1-F1
#
_cell.length_a   1.000
_cell.length_b   1.000
_cell.length_c   1.000
_cell.angle_alpha   90.00
_cell.angle_beta   90.00
_cell.angle_gamma   90.00
#
_symmetry.space_group_name_H-M   'P 1'
#
loop_
_entity.id
_entity.type
_entity.pdbx_description
1 polymer ?
#
loop_
_entity_poly.entity_id
_entity_poly.type
_entity_poly.pdbx_seq_one_letter_code
_entity_poly.pdbx_strand_id
1 'polypeptide(L)'
;MIEFLVDAASDRMIRHKVIMQKDLPVVRYGLRAMTETLLIFSTMIIVSIFGGQVLEALAWIGTVFVVRSLGGGRHAGSFLQCYFISVGVFVACLLGVRFVEDSFISYLIFWGSALLLVCSQVSLRKRTRQGKLQQVSTLITALMIFLYGILLWFQIMNSIMLSSLLGLIASQISSVLGKENYL
;
A
#
# COMPACT_ATOMS: atom_id res chain seq x y z
N MET A 1 -0.68 -17.00 16.64
CA MET A 1 -0.24 -15.83 17.45
C MET A 1 -1.20 -14.65 17.31
N ILE A 2 -1.42 -14.11 16.10
CA ILE A 2 -2.34 -12.98 15.89
C ILE A 2 -3.77 -13.31 16.34
N GLU A 3 -4.28 -14.50 16.01
CA GLU A 3 -5.59 -14.98 16.48
C GLU A 3 -5.76 -14.90 17.99
N PHE A 4 -4.75 -15.35 18.73
CA PHE A 4 -4.79 -15.36 20.19
C PHE A 4 -4.86 -13.93 20.78
N LEU A 5 -4.11 -12.99 20.21
CA LEU A 5 -4.15 -11.57 20.61
C LEU A 5 -5.52 -10.95 20.30
N VAL A 6 -6.05 -11.21 19.10
CA VAL A 6 -7.33 -10.70 18.65
C VAL A 6 -8.48 -11.25 19.50
N ASP A 7 -8.44 -12.54 19.85
CA ASP A 7 -9.45 -13.20 20.66
C ASP A 7 -9.41 -12.71 22.11
N ALA A 8 -8.22 -12.63 22.70
CA ALA A 8 -8.04 -12.10 24.04
C ALA A 8 -8.50 -10.63 24.16
N ALA A 9 -8.26 -9.81 23.13
CA ALA A 9 -8.71 -8.42 23.08
C ALA A 9 -10.23 -8.32 22.91
N SER A 10 -10.80 -9.08 21.97
CA SER A 10 -12.24 -9.08 21.68
C SER A 10 -13.06 -9.56 22.87
N ASP A 11 -12.59 -10.60 23.58
CA ASP A 11 -13.23 -11.12 24.79
C ASP A 11 -13.22 -10.10 25.94
N ARG A 12 -12.12 -9.34 26.10
CA ARG A 12 -12.08 -8.24 27.09
C ARG A 12 -13.08 -7.15 26.74
N MET A 13 -13.21 -6.79 25.46
CA MET A 13 -14.15 -5.77 25.02
C MET A 13 -15.62 -6.16 25.23
N ILE A 14 -15.96 -7.45 25.06
CA ILE A 14 -17.30 -7.98 25.42
C ILE A 14 -17.51 -7.92 26.94
N ARG A 15 -16.53 -8.39 27.73
CA ARG A 15 -16.64 -8.41 29.20
C ARG A 15 -16.87 -7.01 29.78
N HIS A 16 -16.27 -5.98 29.19
CA HIS A 16 -16.45 -4.59 29.59
C HIS A 16 -17.63 -3.88 28.91
N LYS A 17 -18.49 -4.61 28.16
CA LYS A 17 -19.64 -4.07 27.42
C LYS A 17 -19.28 -2.92 26.46
N VAL A 18 -18.04 -2.90 25.95
CA VAL A 18 -17.58 -1.91 24.97
C VAL A 18 -18.16 -2.21 23.59
N ILE A 19 -18.38 -3.49 23.27
CA ILE A 19 -18.96 -3.94 22.00
C ILE A 19 -20.13 -4.88 22.25
N MET A 20 -21.10 -4.87 21.33
CA MET A 20 -22.18 -5.86 21.33
C MET A 20 -21.72 -7.14 20.64
N GLN A 21 -22.27 -8.29 21.05
CA GLN A 21 -21.89 -9.58 20.49
C GLN A 21 -22.20 -9.71 18.99
N LYS A 22 -23.20 -8.96 18.49
CA LYS A 22 -23.52 -8.85 17.05
C LYS A 22 -22.39 -8.21 16.23
N ASP A 23 -21.58 -7.34 16.83
CA ASP A 23 -20.52 -6.58 16.15
C ASP A 23 -19.16 -7.31 16.24
N LEU A 24 -19.10 -8.37 17.05
CA LEU A 24 -17.90 -9.17 17.29
C LEU A 24 -17.21 -9.63 16.00
N PRO A 25 -17.89 -10.14 14.96
CA PRO A 25 -17.22 -10.58 13.74
C PRO A 25 -16.48 -9.44 13.01
N VAL A 26 -17.09 -8.26 12.97
CA VAL A 26 -16.52 -7.07 12.31
C VAL A 26 -15.33 -6.54 13.10
N VAL A 27 -15.46 -6.48 14.43
CA VAL A 27 -14.39 -6.04 15.33
C VAL A 27 -13.20 -7.00 15.28
N ARG A 28 -13.45 -8.31 15.28
CA ARG A 28 -12.40 -9.34 15.18
C ARG A 28 -11.64 -9.23 13.86
N TYR A 29 -12.35 -9.02 12.74
CA TYR A 29 -11.72 -8.77 11.45
C TYR A 29 -10.87 -7.48 11.47
N GLY A 30 -11.42 -6.39 11.98
CA GLY A 30 -10.71 -5.11 12.08
C GLY A 30 -9.44 -5.21 12.92
N LEU A 31 -9.53 -5.82 14.11
CA LEU A 31 -8.39 -6.06 14.99
C LEU A 31 -7.31 -6.93 14.33
N ARG A 32 -7.73 -7.99 13.62
CA ARG A 32 -6.79 -8.82 12.87
C ARG A 32 -6.07 -8.00 11.80
N ALA A 33 -6.81 -7.33 10.93
CA ALA A 33 -6.25 -6.51 9.86
C ALA A 33 -5.33 -5.40 10.39
N MET A 34 -5.70 -4.73 11.48
CA MET A 34 -4.87 -3.71 12.14
C MET A 34 -3.58 -4.32 12.70
N THR A 35 -3.66 -5.45 13.38
CA THR A 35 -2.50 -6.13 13.97
C THR A 35 -1.53 -6.60 12.87
N GLU A 36 -2.06 -7.20 11.81
CA GLU A 36 -1.28 -7.63 10.65
C GLU A 36 -0.57 -6.45 9.99
N THR A 37 -1.29 -5.35 9.74
CA THR A 37 -0.74 -4.13 9.15
C THR A 37 0.32 -3.49 10.04
N LEU A 38 0.09 -3.47 11.36
CA LEU A 38 1.03 -2.91 12.33
C LEU A 38 2.35 -3.70 12.38
N LEU A 39 2.29 -5.02 12.27
CA LEU A 39 3.48 -5.88 12.20
C LEU A 39 4.29 -5.66 10.91
N ILE A 40 3.60 -5.50 9.78
CA ILE A 40 4.26 -5.17 8.50
C ILE A 40 4.89 -3.78 8.57
N PHE A 41 4.16 -2.80 9.09
CA PHE A 41 4.65 -1.44 9.23
C PHE A 41 5.87 -1.36 10.17
N SER A 42 5.81 -2.00 11.33
CA SER A 42 6.91 -1.97 12.30
C SER A 42 8.18 -2.60 11.72
N THR A 43 8.04 -3.70 10.98
CA THR A 43 9.17 -4.37 10.33
C THR A 43 9.78 -3.52 9.22
N MET A 44 8.97 -2.84 8.41
CA MET A 44 9.46 -1.88 7.41
C MET A 44 10.25 -0.72 8.04
N ILE A 45 9.77 -0.18 9.17
CA ILE A 45 10.48 0.89 9.91
C ILE A 45 11.81 0.38 10.49
N ILE A 46 11.82 -0.81 11.09
CA ILE A 46 13.06 -1.39 11.64
C ILE A 46 14.09 -1.58 10.52
N VAL A 47 13.67 -2.15 9.39
CA VAL A 47 14.52 -2.36 8.21
C VAL A 47 15.06 -1.02 7.68
N SER A 48 14.24 0.02 7.60
CA SER A 48 14.68 1.32 7.08
C SER A 48 15.67 2.04 7.99
N ILE A 49 15.53 1.87 9.32
CA ILE A 49 16.50 2.38 10.30
C ILE A 49 17.86 1.71 10.08
N PHE A 50 17.90 0.38 9.93
CA PHE A 50 19.16 -0.33 9.64
C PHE A 50 19.74 0.02 8.27
N GLY A 51 18.89 0.31 7.28
CA GLY A 51 19.30 0.75 5.95
C GLY A 51 19.72 2.22 5.85
N GLY A 52 19.45 3.04 6.88
CA GLY A 52 19.71 4.49 6.85
C GLY A 52 18.79 5.28 5.90
N GLN A 53 17.67 4.70 5.46
CA GLN A 53 16.77 5.24 4.43
C GLN A 53 15.37 5.51 5.00
N VAL A 54 15.30 6.14 6.17
CA VAL A 54 14.04 6.33 6.91
C VAL A 54 13.09 7.26 6.16
N LEU A 55 13.61 8.32 5.52
CA LEU A 55 12.77 9.29 4.79
C LEU A 55 12.17 8.67 3.53
N GLU A 56 12.96 7.91 2.78
CA GLU A 56 12.51 7.15 1.60
C GLU A 56 11.48 6.09 2.00
N ALA A 57 11.71 5.41 3.13
CA ALA A 57 10.75 4.45 3.65
C ALA A 57 9.43 5.11 4.03
N LEU A 58 9.45 6.25 4.71
CA LEU A 58 8.23 6.98 5.09
C LEU A 58 7.47 7.47 3.85
N ALA A 59 8.18 7.95 2.82
CA ALA A 59 7.56 8.33 1.57
C ALA A 59 6.91 7.14 0.86
N TRP A 60 7.62 6.01 0.73
CA TRP A 60 7.06 4.78 0.15
C TRP A 60 5.83 4.30 0.93
N ILE A 61 5.93 4.19 2.26
CA ILE A 61 4.84 3.70 3.11
C ILE A 61 3.65 4.65 3.06
N GLY A 62 3.88 5.95 3.14
CA GLY A 62 2.83 6.97 3.08
C GLY A 62 2.05 6.88 1.77
N THR A 63 2.74 6.79 0.65
CA THR A 63 2.11 6.60 -0.66
C THR A 63 1.29 5.32 -0.72
N VAL A 64 1.87 4.19 -0.29
CA VAL A 64 1.19 2.89 -0.31
C VAL A 64 -0.06 2.92 0.58
N PHE A 65 0.03 3.52 1.77
CA PHE A 65 -1.07 3.65 2.70
C PHE A 65 -2.22 4.51 2.14
N VAL A 66 -1.91 5.68 1.57
CA VAL A 66 -2.91 6.59 0.99
C VAL A 66 -3.64 5.94 -0.19
N VAL A 67 -2.91 5.30 -1.10
CA VAL A 67 -3.53 4.67 -2.28
C VAL A 67 -4.37 3.46 -1.88
N ARG A 68 -3.86 2.59 -1.00
CA ARG A 68 -4.51 1.31 -0.67
C ARG A 68 -5.64 1.42 0.34
N SER A 69 -5.60 2.40 1.25
CA SER A 69 -6.71 2.64 2.20
C SER A 69 -8.03 2.96 1.49
N LEU A 70 -7.95 3.57 0.30
CA LEU A 70 -9.10 3.97 -0.51
C LEU A 70 -9.39 3.02 -1.67
N GLY A 71 -8.34 2.48 -2.30
CA GLY A 71 -8.45 1.62 -3.49
C GLY A 71 -8.59 0.13 -3.18
N GLY A 72 -8.25 -0.29 -1.96
CA GLY A 72 -8.09 -1.69 -1.59
C GLY A 72 -6.83 -2.31 -2.22
N GLY A 73 -6.76 -3.64 -2.22
CA GLY A 73 -5.67 -4.38 -2.86
C GLY A 73 -5.78 -5.88 -2.62
N ARG A 74 -4.79 -6.64 -3.10
CA ARG A 74 -4.72 -8.09 -2.86
C ARG A 74 -4.45 -8.37 -1.38
N HIS A 75 -5.39 -9.04 -0.70
CA HIS A 75 -5.06 -9.80 0.51
C HIS A 75 -4.71 -11.22 0.06
N ALA A 76 -3.47 -11.66 0.32
CA ALA A 76 -3.08 -13.04 0.06
C ALA A 76 -3.86 -13.99 0.99
N GLY A 77 -4.02 -15.25 0.60
CA GLY A 77 -4.80 -16.23 1.36
C GLY A 77 -4.28 -16.52 2.78
N SER A 78 -3.08 -16.02 3.12
CA SER A 78 -2.52 -16.09 4.47
C SER A 78 -1.73 -14.82 4.84
N PHE A 79 -1.67 -14.51 6.13
CA PHE A 79 -0.87 -13.41 6.68
C PHE A 79 0.62 -13.52 6.29
N LEU A 80 1.22 -14.70 6.42
CA LEU A 80 2.62 -14.95 6.10
C LEU A 80 2.95 -14.58 4.64
N GLN A 81 2.10 -14.96 3.69
CA GLN A 81 2.27 -14.58 2.29
C GLN A 81 2.19 -13.06 2.12
N CYS A 82 1.19 -12.42 2.73
CA CYS A 82 1.04 -10.95 2.66
C CYS A 82 2.26 -10.23 3.25
N TYR A 83 2.75 -10.71 4.38
CA TYR A 83 3.90 -10.18 5.09
C TYR A 83 5.16 -10.26 4.22
N PHE A 84 5.54 -11.45 3.74
CA PHE A 84 6.77 -11.62 2.97
C PHE A 84 6.72 -10.90 1.61
N ILE A 85 5.57 -10.89 0.93
CA ILE A 85 5.42 -10.13 -0.31
C ILE A 85 5.56 -8.63 -0.04
N SER A 86 4.87 -8.10 0.98
CA SER A 86 4.88 -6.65 1.24
C SER A 86 6.24 -6.16 1.69
N VAL A 87 6.86 -6.85 2.66
CA VAL A 87 8.20 -6.51 3.16
C VAL A 87 9.25 -6.75 2.08
N GLY A 88 9.14 -7.83 1.30
CA GLY A 88 10.07 -8.13 0.20
C GLY A 88 10.04 -7.07 -0.90
N VAL A 89 8.85 -6.66 -1.36
CA VAL A 89 8.70 -5.57 -2.33
C VAL A 89 9.26 -4.26 -1.78
N PHE A 90 8.98 -3.95 -0.51
CA PHE A 90 9.51 -2.75 0.15
C PHE A 90 11.05 -2.73 0.18
N VAL A 91 11.68 -3.82 0.62
CA VAL A 91 13.14 -3.95 0.65
C VAL A 91 13.73 -3.81 -0.76
N ALA A 92 13.14 -4.48 -1.74
CA ALA A 92 13.58 -4.39 -3.13
C ALA A 92 13.47 -2.96 -3.67
N CYS A 93 12.40 -2.24 -3.34
CA CYS A 93 12.22 -0.84 -3.72
C CYS A 93 13.27 0.07 -3.08
N LEU A 94 13.54 -0.07 -1.77
CA LEU A 94 14.56 0.75 -1.08
C LEU A 94 15.97 0.52 -1.63
N LEU A 95 16.30 -0.74 -1.92
CA LEU A 95 17.55 -1.07 -2.60
C LEU A 95 17.58 -0.44 -4.00
N GLY A 96 16.48 -0.55 -4.75
CA GLY A 96 16.34 0.07 -6.07
C GLY A 96 16.61 1.58 -6.05
N VAL A 97 16.06 2.31 -5.07
CA VAL A 97 16.31 3.75 -4.90
C VAL A 97 17.81 4.06 -4.73
N ARG A 98 18.57 3.18 -4.09
CA ARG A 98 20.01 3.37 -3.86
C ARG A 98 20.86 3.14 -5.12
N PHE A 99 20.40 2.29 -6.03
CA PHE A 99 21.14 1.96 -7.26
C PHE A 99 20.69 2.80 -8.47
N VAL A 100 19.53 3.46 -8.38
CA VAL A 100 18.98 4.28 -9.47
C VAL A 100 19.44 5.72 -9.27
N GLU A 101 20.55 6.07 -9.90
CA GLU A 101 21.03 7.46 -10.03
C GLU A 101 20.69 8.05 -11.41
N ASP A 102 20.25 7.23 -12.36
CA ASP A 102 20.01 7.63 -13.74
C ASP A 102 18.62 8.28 -13.92
N SER A 103 18.61 9.51 -14.42
CA SER A 103 17.41 10.27 -14.78
C SER A 103 16.52 9.53 -15.77
N PHE A 104 17.09 8.78 -16.72
CA PHE A 104 16.34 8.00 -17.71
C PHE A 104 15.47 6.91 -17.06
N ILE A 105 16.01 6.23 -16.05
CA ILE A 105 15.27 5.20 -15.31
C ILE A 105 14.10 5.83 -14.53
N SER A 106 14.31 7.01 -13.95
CA SER A 106 13.25 7.75 -13.26
C SER A 106 12.09 8.14 -14.20
N TYR A 107 12.39 8.57 -15.43
CA TYR A 107 11.38 8.83 -16.44
C TYR A 107 10.63 7.55 -16.86
N LEU A 108 11.32 6.42 -17.03
CA LEU A 108 10.68 5.14 -17.34
C LEU A 108 9.71 4.69 -16.24
N ILE A 109 10.11 4.82 -14.98
CA ILE A 109 9.27 4.52 -13.80
C ILE A 109 8.02 5.41 -13.80
N PHE A 110 8.18 6.71 -14.08
CA PHE A 110 7.06 7.63 -14.18
C PHE A 110 6.05 7.22 -15.26
N TRP A 111 6.51 6.97 -16.49
CA TRP A 111 5.64 6.52 -17.58
C TRP A 111 4.98 5.17 -17.29
N GLY A 112 5.69 4.26 -16.63
CA GLY A 112 5.13 3.00 -16.14
C GLY A 112 3.96 3.20 -15.16
N SER A 113 4.10 4.13 -14.21
CA SER A 113 3.02 4.46 -13.26
C SER A 113 1.79 5.10 -13.94
N ALA A 114 2.01 5.94 -14.97
CA ALA A 114 0.93 6.53 -15.76
C ALA A 114 0.17 5.45 -16.56
N LEU A 115 0.90 4.53 -17.20
CA LEU A 115 0.31 3.42 -17.94
C LEU A 115 -0.50 2.50 -17.02
N LEU A 116 0.04 2.15 -15.85
CA LEU A 116 -0.64 1.32 -14.86
C LEU A 116 -1.91 1.99 -14.32
N LEU A 117 -1.93 3.33 -14.19
CA LEU A 117 -3.15 4.07 -13.86
C LEU A 117 -4.22 3.83 -14.94
N VAL A 118 -3.89 3.95 -16.22
CA VAL A 118 -4.83 3.70 -17.32
C VAL A 118 -5.34 2.26 -17.28
N CYS A 119 -4.47 1.27 -17.09
CA CYS A 119 -4.85 -0.14 -16.94
C CYS A 119 -5.81 -0.33 -15.74
N SER A 120 -5.56 0.36 -14.63
CA SER A 120 -6.44 0.31 -13.46
C SER A 120 -7.84 0.85 -13.78
N GLN A 121 -7.96 1.93 -14.56
CA GLN A 121 -9.23 2.55 -14.97
C GLN A 121 -10.06 1.66 -15.89
N VAL A 122 -9.43 1.09 -16.91
CA VAL A 122 -10.09 0.15 -17.84
C VAL A 122 -10.68 -1.03 -17.08
N SER A 123 -9.96 -1.48 -16.05
CA SER A 123 -10.40 -2.57 -15.19
C SER A 123 -11.47 -2.14 -14.17
N LEU A 124 -11.44 -0.90 -13.67
CA LEU A 124 -12.47 -0.33 -12.77
C LEU A 124 -13.81 -0.12 -13.47
N ARG A 125 -13.81 0.24 -14.76
CA ARG A 125 -15.03 0.45 -15.56
C ARG A 125 -15.95 -0.77 -15.61
N LYS A 126 -15.43 -1.97 -15.35
CA LYS A 126 -16.19 -3.24 -15.34
C LYS A 126 -16.99 -3.49 -14.06
N ARG A 127 -16.88 -2.68 -12.98
CA ARG A 127 -17.45 -3.01 -11.66
C ARG A 127 -18.41 -1.93 -11.12
N THR A 128 -19.68 -2.27 -10.96
CA THR A 128 -20.78 -1.32 -10.66
C THR A 128 -21.13 -1.15 -9.17
N ARG A 129 -20.28 -1.52 -8.19
CA ARG A 129 -20.73 -1.54 -6.77
C ARG A 129 -19.82 -0.93 -5.69
N GLN A 130 -18.60 -0.47 -6.01
CA GLN A 130 -17.69 0.21 -5.05
C GLN A 130 -17.17 1.57 -5.58
N GLY A 131 -17.95 2.21 -6.46
CA GLY A 131 -17.49 3.32 -7.29
C GLY A 131 -16.87 4.52 -6.56
N LYS A 132 -17.46 5.00 -5.46
CA LYS A 132 -17.04 6.29 -4.87
C LYS A 132 -15.64 6.27 -4.24
N LEU A 133 -15.34 5.29 -3.38
CA LEU A 133 -14.02 5.22 -2.72
C LEU A 133 -12.89 4.90 -3.71
N GLN A 134 -13.15 4.01 -4.66
CA GLN A 134 -12.19 3.69 -5.74
C GLN A 134 -11.99 4.85 -6.72
N GLN A 135 -13.04 5.65 -6.99
CA GLN A 135 -12.92 6.90 -7.77
C GLN A 135 -12.06 7.93 -7.03
N VAL A 136 -12.22 8.07 -5.71
CA VAL A 136 -11.38 8.97 -4.91
C VAL A 136 -9.93 8.50 -4.88
N SER A 137 -9.68 7.19 -4.69
CA SER A 137 -8.32 6.61 -4.79
C SER A 137 -7.67 6.88 -6.15
N THR A 138 -8.43 6.68 -7.23
CA THR A 138 -8.00 6.99 -8.59
C THR A 138 -7.64 8.47 -8.74
N LEU A 139 -8.51 9.37 -8.27
CA LEU A 139 -8.31 10.81 -8.36
C LEU A 139 -7.05 11.23 -7.61
N ILE A 140 -6.86 10.74 -6.38
CA ILE A 140 -5.66 11.01 -5.59
C ILE A 140 -4.40 10.49 -6.31
N THR A 141 -4.47 9.29 -6.90
CA THR A 141 -3.35 8.72 -7.65
C THR A 141 -3.04 9.55 -8.90
N ALA A 142 -4.06 10.02 -9.62
CA ALA A 142 -3.89 10.90 -10.78
C ALA A 142 -3.28 12.25 -10.39
N LEU A 143 -3.72 12.85 -9.29
CA LEU A 143 -3.16 14.09 -8.74
C LEU A 143 -1.69 13.90 -8.33
N MET A 144 -1.34 12.78 -7.70
CA MET A 144 0.05 12.45 -7.37
C MET A 144 0.92 12.33 -8.62
N ILE A 145 0.47 11.59 -9.65
CA ILE A 145 1.20 11.48 -10.92
C ILE A 145 1.36 12.85 -11.59
N PHE A 146 0.32 13.68 -11.58
CA PHE A 146 0.41 15.04 -12.14
C PHE A 146 1.46 15.89 -11.40
N LEU A 147 1.47 15.84 -10.07
CA LEU A 147 2.47 16.54 -9.25
C LEU A 147 3.89 16.04 -9.53
N TYR A 148 4.10 14.72 -9.62
CA TYR A 148 5.41 14.16 -9.98
C TYR A 148 5.84 14.53 -11.40
N GLY A 149 4.90 14.66 -12.34
CA GLY A 149 5.17 15.15 -13.69
C GLY A 149 5.71 16.59 -13.68
N ILE A 150 5.16 17.47 -12.84
CA ILE A 150 5.68 18.84 -12.66
C ILE A 150 7.09 18.80 -12.07
N LEU A 151 7.34 17.99 -11.03
CA LEU A 151 8.66 17.88 -10.42
C LEU A 151 9.71 17.35 -11.41
N LEU A 152 9.34 16.37 -12.24
CA LEU A 152 10.16 15.84 -13.34
C LEU A 152 10.42 16.88 -14.44
N TRP A 153 9.46 17.74 -14.74
CA TRP A 153 9.64 18.83 -15.69
C TRP A 153 10.72 19.81 -15.22
N PHE A 154 10.73 20.13 -13.93
CA PHE A 154 11.75 20.99 -13.31
C PHE A 154 13.06 20.26 -12.96
N GLN A 155 13.23 18.99 -13.36
CA GLN A 155 14.43 18.17 -13.07
C GLN A 155 14.71 18.01 -11.55
N ILE A 156 13.70 18.15 -10.68
CA ILE A 156 13.86 18.05 -9.22
C ILE A 156 13.81 16.58 -8.80
N MET A 157 14.88 15.84 -9.08
CA MET A 157 14.99 14.40 -8.79
C MET A 157 15.61 14.17 -7.41
N ASN A 158 14.82 13.60 -6.51
CA ASN A 158 15.26 13.22 -5.16
C ASN A 158 14.93 11.76 -4.86
N SER A 159 15.73 11.10 -4.00
CA SER A 159 15.50 9.72 -3.53
C SER A 159 14.10 9.53 -2.93
N ILE A 160 13.62 10.55 -2.21
CA ILE A 160 12.27 10.60 -1.63
C ILE A 160 11.19 10.52 -2.72
N MET A 161 11.34 11.30 -3.80
CA MET A 161 10.39 11.28 -4.91
C MET A 161 10.37 9.90 -5.59
N LEU A 162 11.55 9.33 -5.85
CA LEU A 162 11.67 8.01 -6.46
C LEU A 162 11.05 6.91 -5.59
N SER A 163 11.28 6.93 -4.28
CA SER A 163 10.69 5.99 -3.34
C SER A 163 9.16 6.05 -3.34
N SER A 164 8.59 7.25 -3.43
CA SER A 164 7.14 7.45 -3.51
C SER A 164 6.57 6.94 -4.84
N LEU A 165 7.26 7.14 -5.97
CA LEU A 165 6.88 6.58 -7.29
C LEU A 165 6.89 5.04 -7.28
N LEU A 166 7.88 4.42 -6.65
CA LEU A 166 7.92 2.97 -6.50
C LEU A 166 6.77 2.46 -5.61
N GLY A 167 6.41 3.20 -4.56
CA GLY A 167 5.24 2.93 -3.73
C GLY A 167 3.92 3.02 -4.50
N LEU A 168 3.79 4.01 -5.39
CA LEU A 168 2.65 4.13 -6.32
C LEU A 168 2.52 2.89 -7.20
N ILE A 169 3.60 2.49 -7.86
CA ILE A 169 3.62 1.33 -8.76
C ILE A 169 3.27 0.06 -8.00
N ALA A 170 3.89 -0.19 -6.84
CA ALA A 170 3.59 -1.35 -6.01
C ALA A 170 2.10 -1.44 -5.62
N SER A 171 1.50 -0.28 -5.31
CA SER A 171 0.08 -0.18 -4.97
C SER A 171 -0.82 -0.45 -6.17
N GLN A 172 -0.49 0.12 -7.33
CA GLN A 172 -1.25 -0.08 -8.56
C GLN A 172 -1.17 -1.53 -9.04
N ILE A 173 0.04 -2.11 -9.08
CA ILE A 173 0.23 -3.53 -9.39
C ILE A 173 -0.64 -4.38 -8.49
N SER A 174 -0.61 -4.16 -7.17
CA SER A 174 -1.41 -4.95 -6.24
C SER A 174 -2.92 -4.77 -6.41
N SER A 175 -3.38 -3.59 -6.83
CA SER A 175 -4.80 -3.35 -7.14
C SER A 175 -5.25 -4.03 -8.44
N VAL A 176 -4.36 -4.14 -9.42
CA VAL A 176 -4.60 -4.91 -10.66
C VAL A 176 -4.59 -6.41 -10.36
N LEU A 177 -3.58 -6.87 -9.63
CA LEU A 177 -3.34 -8.27 -9.28
C LEU A 177 -4.32 -8.85 -8.25
N GLY A 178 -4.88 -8.02 -7.36
CA GLY A 178 -5.90 -8.45 -6.39
C GLY A 178 -7.24 -8.83 -7.02
N LYS A 179 -7.38 -8.70 -8.35
CA LYS A 179 -8.61 -8.95 -9.11
C LYS A 179 -8.80 -10.41 -9.52
N GLU A 180 -7.77 -11.25 -9.47
CA GLU A 180 -7.82 -12.64 -9.97
C GLU A 180 -8.41 -13.65 -8.99
N ASN A 181 -8.47 -13.36 -7.69
CA ASN A 181 -8.86 -14.34 -6.66
C ASN A 181 -10.38 -14.38 -6.35
N TYR A 182 -11.22 -13.83 -7.23
CA TYR A 182 -12.69 -13.82 -7.08
C TYR A 182 -13.42 -14.42 -8.31
N LEU A 183 -12.71 -15.14 -9.18
CA LEU A 183 -13.28 -15.93 -10.28
C LEU A 183 -13.28 -17.41 -9.93
#